data_AF-A0A5C6RFI5-F1
#
_entry.id   AF-A0A5C6RFI5-F1
#
_cell.length_a   1.000
_cell.length_b   1.000
_cell.length_c   1.000
_cell.angle_alpha   90.00
_cell.angle_beta   90.00
_cell.angle_gamma   90.00
#
_symmetry.space_group_name_H-M   'P 1'
#
loop_
_entity.id
_entity.type
_entity.pdbx_description
1 polymer ?
#
loop_
_entity_poly.entity_id
_entity_poly.type
_entity_poly.pdbx_seq_one_letter_code
_entity_poly.pdbx_strand_id
1 'polypeptide(L)'
;ASSVTVADMAPTGTTISSWTAVVTTGTATLANASGTGDFSEVITNMSNGAVVTYTVNVDVPADFTGGLTNIVTVTNPEDPTPDCPDCTDGPDTPDEVSDITTVKTNNTTTYVPGTTVPYTITVTNNGPSVASSVTVADMAPTGTTISSWTAVVT
;
A
#
# COMPACT_ATOMS: atom_id res chain seq x y z
N ALA A 1 31.51 9.20 15.30
CA ALA A 1 31.26 10.40 14.49
C ALA A 1 30.54 11.44 15.32
N SER A 2 30.85 12.72 15.13
CA SER A 2 30.16 13.80 15.85
C SER A 2 28.71 13.98 15.37
N SER A 3 28.44 13.75 14.08
CA SER A 3 27.10 13.75 13.48
C SER A 3 26.99 12.84 12.25
N VAL A 4 25.98 11.98 12.20
CA VAL A 4 25.57 11.20 11.02
C VAL A 4 24.13 11.58 10.68
N THR A 5 23.86 11.96 9.44
CA THR A 5 22.51 12.25 8.97
C THR A 5 21.97 11.05 8.20
N VAL A 6 20.78 10.60 8.58
CA VAL A 6 20.02 9.53 7.91
C VAL A 6 18.72 10.14 7.40
N ALA A 7 18.48 10.06 6.10
CA ALA A 7 17.27 10.56 5.47
C ALA A 7 16.62 9.49 4.63
N ASP A 8 15.31 9.39 4.69
CA ASP A 8 14.51 8.50 3.86
C ASP A 8 13.24 9.24 3.41
N MET A 9 12.87 9.04 2.16
CA MET A 9 11.68 9.63 1.56
C MET A 9 10.81 8.49 1.04
N ALA A 10 9.50 8.61 1.25
CA ALA A 10 8.56 7.63 0.75
C ALA A 10 8.76 7.40 -0.76
N PRO A 11 8.76 6.14 -1.21
CA PRO A 11 8.75 5.81 -2.64
C PRO A 11 7.63 6.58 -3.36
N THR A 12 7.87 6.94 -4.62
CA THR A 12 6.89 7.72 -5.40
C THR A 12 5.53 7.02 -5.45
N GLY A 13 4.46 7.72 -5.07
CA GLY A 13 3.11 7.16 -5.03
C GLY A 13 2.77 6.40 -3.73
N THR A 14 3.64 6.41 -2.74
CA THR A 14 3.42 5.81 -1.41
C THR A 14 3.61 6.86 -0.31
N THR A 15 3.38 6.49 0.95
CA THR A 15 3.64 7.35 2.11
C THR A 15 4.28 6.56 3.25
N ILE A 16 5.30 7.11 3.92
CA ILE A 16 5.79 6.54 5.18
C ILE A 16 4.74 6.81 6.27
N SER A 17 4.03 5.77 6.70
CA SER A 17 2.99 5.89 7.72
C SER A 17 3.56 5.99 9.13
N SER A 18 4.69 5.33 9.37
CA SER A 18 5.43 5.43 10.62
C SER A 18 6.87 4.96 10.46
N TRP A 19 7.74 5.44 11.34
CA TRP A 19 9.08 4.91 11.49
C TRP A 19 9.54 4.97 12.95
N THR A 20 10.48 4.11 13.30
CA THR A 20 11.15 4.08 14.61
C THR A 20 12.65 3.91 14.44
N ALA A 21 13.43 4.47 15.36
CA ALA A 21 14.89 4.36 15.42
C ALA A 21 15.32 3.89 16.81
N VAL A 22 16.12 2.83 16.87
CA VAL A 22 16.57 2.22 18.13
C VAL A 22 18.07 2.00 18.09
N VAL A 23 18.78 2.43 19.14
CA VAL A 23 20.19 2.08 19.35
C VAL A 23 20.24 0.63 19.83
N THR A 24 20.68 -0.28 18.98
CA THR A 24 20.72 -1.72 19.27
C THR A 24 22.07 -2.17 19.84
N THR A 25 23.14 -1.39 19.63
CA THR A 25 24.47 -1.64 20.19
C THR A 25 25.20 -0.32 20.43
N GLY A 26 26.06 -0.27 21.44
CA GLY A 26 26.90 0.90 21.73
C GLY A 26 26.11 2.11 22.24
N THR A 27 26.65 3.30 22.03
CA THR A 27 26.00 4.57 22.39
C THR A 27 25.83 5.45 21.16
N ALA A 28 24.63 6.00 21.01
CA ALA A 28 24.29 7.02 20.02
C ALA A 28 23.15 7.87 20.58
N THR A 29 23.09 9.14 20.19
CA THR A 29 22.03 10.07 20.59
C THR A 29 21.16 10.37 19.38
N LEU A 30 19.92 9.89 19.43
CA LEU A 30 18.93 10.11 18.37
C LEU A 30 18.19 11.43 18.61
N ALA A 31 18.04 12.26 17.58
CA ALA A 31 17.21 13.46 17.67
C ALA A 31 15.74 13.08 17.92
N ASN A 32 15.24 12.12 17.15
CA ASN A 32 13.94 11.49 17.34
C ASN A 32 14.09 9.96 17.25
N ALA A 33 13.37 9.23 18.13
CA ALA A 33 13.34 7.77 18.11
C ALA A 33 12.13 7.21 17.32
N SER A 34 11.25 8.07 16.84
CA SER A 34 10.08 7.70 16.03
C SER A 34 9.48 8.91 15.33
N GLY A 35 8.74 8.67 14.26
CA GLY A 35 7.99 9.70 13.55
C GLY A 35 7.06 9.12 12.48
N THR A 36 6.56 9.99 11.62
CA THR A 36 5.70 9.69 10.48
C THR A 36 6.11 10.55 9.30
N GLY A 37 5.82 10.09 8.07
CA GLY A 37 6.25 10.77 6.85
C GLY A 37 7.75 10.68 6.58
N ASP A 38 8.19 11.37 5.54
CA ASP A 38 9.60 11.51 5.18
C ASP A 38 10.41 12.08 6.34
N PHE A 39 11.66 11.64 6.48
CA PHE A 39 12.51 12.10 7.58
C PHE A 39 13.94 12.41 7.13
N SER A 40 14.58 13.26 7.91
CA SER A 40 16.00 13.61 7.80
C SER A 40 16.51 13.84 9.22
N GLU A 41 17.04 12.79 9.83
CA GLU A 41 17.40 12.74 11.24
C GLU A 41 18.90 12.80 11.42
N VAL A 42 19.34 13.47 12.48
CA VAL A 42 20.75 13.54 12.85
C VAL A 42 21.00 12.69 14.08
N ILE A 43 21.87 11.70 13.94
CA ILE A 43 22.43 10.90 15.02
C ILE A 43 23.70 11.60 15.50
N THR A 44 23.75 11.97 16.77
CA THR A 44 24.94 12.57 17.39
C THR A 44 25.62 11.59 18.34
N ASN A 45 26.91 11.81 18.62
CA ASN A 45 27.67 11.01 19.59
C ASN A 45 27.64 9.50 19.31
N MET A 46 27.74 9.10 18.04
CA MET A 46 27.75 7.68 17.66
C MET A 46 29.14 7.09 17.95
N SER A 47 29.21 6.21 18.96
CA SER A 47 30.45 5.57 19.41
C SER A 47 30.96 4.51 18.44
N ASN A 48 32.24 4.13 18.57
CA ASN A 48 32.78 3.00 17.82
C ASN A 48 31.98 1.72 18.10
N GLY A 49 31.58 1.01 17.04
CA GLY A 49 30.73 -0.18 17.12
C GLY A 49 29.27 0.07 17.49
N ALA A 50 28.82 1.33 17.54
CA ALA A 50 27.41 1.62 17.73
C ALA A 50 26.58 1.21 16.51
N VAL A 51 25.37 0.70 16.76
CA VAL A 51 24.41 0.32 15.73
C VAL A 51 23.08 0.97 16.05
N VAL A 52 22.51 1.64 15.06
CA VAL A 52 21.16 2.20 15.11
C VAL A 52 20.34 1.53 14.03
N THR A 53 19.20 0.97 14.40
CA THR A 53 18.28 0.30 13.49
C THR A 53 17.05 1.17 13.30
N TYR A 54 16.75 1.50 12.05
CA TYR A 54 15.49 2.13 11.65
C TYR A 54 14.52 1.05 11.18
N THR A 55 13.26 1.16 11.56
CA THR A 55 12.15 0.38 11.01
C THR A 55 11.18 1.37 10.40
N VAL A 56 10.95 1.25 9.09
CA VAL A 56 10.14 2.18 8.30
C VAL A 56 8.94 1.42 7.74
N ASN A 57 7.75 1.89 8.04
CA ASN A 57 6.50 1.34 7.51
C ASN A 57 6.00 2.26 6.40
N VAL A 58 5.86 1.69 5.20
CA VAL A 58 5.37 2.39 4.00
C VAL A 58 3.97 1.90 3.68
N ASP A 59 3.02 2.83 3.59
CA ASP A 59 1.68 2.57 3.10
C ASP A 59 1.68 2.66 1.57
N VAL A 60 1.32 1.55 0.92
CA VAL A 60 1.21 1.42 -0.53
C VAL A 60 -0.27 1.43 -0.91
N PRO A 61 -0.73 2.34 -1.81
CA PRO A 61 -2.11 2.37 -2.26
C PRO A 61 -2.57 1.07 -2.93
N ALA A 62 -3.85 0.73 -2.80
CA ALA A 62 -4.43 -0.49 -3.37
C ALA A 62 -4.45 -0.51 -4.92
N ASP A 63 -4.32 0.65 -5.56
CA ASP A 63 -4.22 0.85 -7.00
C ASP A 63 -2.77 1.06 -7.49
N PHE A 64 -1.77 0.83 -6.62
CA PHE A 64 -0.37 0.96 -6.98
C PHE A 64 0.05 -0.16 -7.96
N THR A 65 0.58 0.24 -9.12
CA THR A 65 0.96 -0.67 -10.23
C THR A 65 2.46 -0.57 -10.57
N GLY A 66 3.18 0.37 -9.96
CA GLY A 66 4.61 0.59 -10.22
C GLY A 66 5.51 -0.37 -9.42
N GLY A 67 6.80 -0.41 -9.75
CA GLY A 67 7.78 -1.07 -8.89
C GLY A 67 8.02 -0.27 -7.62
N LEU A 68 8.07 -0.93 -6.46
CA LEU A 68 8.39 -0.28 -5.19
C LEU A 68 9.91 -0.27 -4.97
N THR A 69 10.51 0.91 -5.00
CA THR A 69 11.93 1.11 -4.67
C THR A 69 12.04 2.11 -3.53
N ASN A 70 12.69 1.72 -2.43
CA ASN A 70 12.97 2.60 -1.30
C ASN A 70 14.46 2.94 -1.24
N ILE A 71 14.79 4.18 -0.89
CA ILE A 71 16.18 4.66 -0.86
C ILE A 71 16.41 5.45 0.42
N VAL A 72 17.28 4.94 1.29
CA VAL A 72 17.82 5.70 2.42
C VAL A 72 19.11 6.39 1.99
N THR A 73 19.33 7.61 2.45
CA THR A 73 20.57 8.37 2.26
C THR A 73 21.25 8.56 3.60
N VAL A 74 22.52 8.17 3.69
CA VAL A 74 23.34 8.36 4.89
C VAL A 74 24.51 9.28 4.54
N THR A 75 24.71 10.32 5.34
CA THR A 75 25.87 11.23 5.20
C THR A 75 26.57 11.43 6.52
N ASN A 76 27.89 11.47 6.47
CA ASN A 76 28.75 11.81 7.60
C ASN A 76 29.87 12.73 7.09
N PRO A 77 29.91 14.01 7.48
CA PRO A 77 30.95 14.94 7.05
C PRO A 77 32.38 14.52 7.41
N GLU A 78 32.54 13.64 8.41
CA GLU A 78 33.84 13.13 8.86
C GLU A 78 34.28 11.87 8.10
N ASP A 79 33.39 11.28 7.27
CA ASP A 79 33.70 10.11 6.47
C ASP A 79 34.41 10.53 5.17
N PRO A 80 35.70 10.18 4.97
CA PRO A 80 36.43 10.55 3.77
C PRO A 80 36.04 9.71 2.53
N THR A 81 35.31 8.61 2.71
CA THR A 81 34.92 7.67 1.66
C THR A 81 33.47 7.23 1.86
N PRO A 82 32.50 8.15 1.75
CA PRO A 82 31.09 7.80 1.92
C PRO A 82 30.67 6.85 0.81
N ASP A 83 30.24 5.65 1.18
CA ASP A 83 29.68 4.66 0.28
C ASP A 83 28.48 3.98 0.95
N CYS A 84 27.47 3.65 0.15
CA CYS A 84 26.30 2.92 0.61
C CYS A 84 25.65 2.17 -0.56
N PRO A 85 26.26 1.06 -1.03
CA PRO A 85 25.75 0.29 -2.16
C PRO A 85 24.40 -0.38 -1.84
N ASP A 86 24.14 -0.67 -0.57
CA ASP A 86 22.93 -1.35 -0.10
C ASP A 86 21.89 -0.37 0.48
N CYS A 87 22.01 0.93 0.20
CA CYS A 87 21.05 1.95 0.64
C CYS A 87 19.74 1.95 -0.18
N THR A 88 19.68 1.17 -1.26
CA THR A 88 18.51 1.07 -2.14
C THR A 88 18.00 -0.36 -2.13
N ASP A 89 16.71 -0.53 -1.92
CA ASP A 89 16.02 -1.82 -2.00
C ASP A 89 14.93 -1.80 -3.09
N GLY A 90 14.74 -2.92 -3.78
CA GLY A 90 13.84 -3.08 -4.93
C GLY A 90 14.50 -2.89 -6.31
N PRO A 91 13.70 -2.71 -7.39
CA PRO A 91 12.24 -2.59 -7.38
C PRO A 91 11.53 -3.91 -7.06
N ASP A 92 10.61 -3.88 -6.10
CA ASP A 92 9.65 -4.95 -5.86
C ASP A 92 8.44 -4.80 -6.78
N THR A 93 8.00 -5.90 -7.38
CA THR A 93 6.80 -5.91 -8.23
C THR A 93 5.54 -6.12 -7.37
N PRO A 94 4.48 -5.31 -7.55
CA PRO A 94 3.21 -5.53 -6.89
C PRO A 94 2.65 -6.92 -7.22
N ASP A 95 2.22 -7.66 -6.20
CA ASP A 95 1.42 -8.88 -6.36
C ASP A 95 -0.06 -8.48 -6.31
N GLU A 96 -0.61 -8.10 -7.47
CA GLU A 96 -1.98 -7.64 -7.59
C GLU A 96 -2.98 -8.79 -7.38
N VAL A 97 -3.67 -8.78 -6.24
CA VAL A 97 -4.66 -9.80 -5.89
C VAL A 97 -6.02 -9.14 -5.69
N SER A 98 -6.92 -9.32 -6.67
CA SER A 98 -8.33 -8.99 -6.53
C SER A 98 -9.16 -10.26 -6.26
N ASP A 99 -10.24 -10.13 -5.50
CA ASP A 99 -11.15 -11.23 -5.18
C ASP A 99 -12.60 -10.79 -5.45
N ILE A 100 -13.07 -11.06 -6.66
CA ILE A 100 -14.42 -10.66 -7.09
C ILE A 100 -15.43 -11.74 -6.74
N THR A 101 -16.42 -11.35 -5.94
CA THR A 101 -17.62 -12.15 -5.65
C THR A 101 -18.86 -11.49 -6.24
N THR A 102 -19.84 -12.28 -6.64
CA THR A 102 -21.08 -11.79 -7.27
C THR A 102 -22.30 -12.54 -6.74
N VAL A 103 -23.35 -11.80 -6.41
CA VAL A 103 -24.64 -12.34 -5.94
C VAL A 103 -25.76 -11.73 -6.78
N LYS A 104 -26.67 -12.58 -7.28
CA LYS A 104 -27.91 -12.15 -7.93
C LYS A 104 -29.12 -12.66 -7.16
N THR A 105 -30.04 -11.77 -6.81
CA THR A 105 -31.25 -12.13 -6.06
C THR A 105 -32.41 -11.20 -6.41
N ASN A 106 -33.64 -11.71 -6.31
CA ASN A 106 -34.88 -10.92 -6.28
C ASN A 106 -35.57 -11.02 -4.91
N ASN A 107 -34.91 -11.66 -3.94
CA ASN A 107 -35.40 -11.93 -2.58
C ASN A 107 -36.76 -12.66 -2.52
N THR A 108 -37.13 -13.40 -3.56
CA THR A 108 -38.41 -14.13 -3.63
C THR A 108 -38.25 -15.50 -4.31
N THR A 109 -39.09 -16.47 -3.94
CA THR A 109 -39.10 -17.81 -4.55
C THR A 109 -40.22 -18.00 -5.57
N THR A 110 -41.08 -16.99 -5.73
CA THR A 110 -42.27 -17.02 -6.59
C THR A 110 -42.41 -15.71 -7.33
N TYR A 111 -43.02 -15.74 -8.52
CA TYR A 111 -43.34 -14.55 -9.31
C TYR A 111 -44.76 -14.65 -9.88
N VAL A 112 -45.36 -13.51 -10.23
CA VAL A 112 -46.65 -13.47 -10.92
C VAL A 112 -46.41 -13.26 -12.41
N PRO A 113 -46.82 -14.18 -13.30
CA PRO A 113 -46.68 -13.99 -14.74
C PRO A 113 -47.28 -12.67 -15.23
N GLY A 114 -46.60 -12.01 -16.17
CA GLY A 114 -47.02 -10.71 -16.71
C GLY A 114 -46.63 -9.50 -15.87
N THR A 115 -45.95 -9.68 -14.73
CA THR A 115 -45.42 -8.58 -13.92
C THR A 115 -43.90 -8.46 -14.05
N THR A 116 -43.37 -7.28 -13.75
CA THR A 116 -41.92 -7.05 -13.70
C THR A 116 -41.36 -7.65 -12.41
N VAL A 117 -40.29 -8.44 -12.53
CA VAL A 117 -39.56 -9.01 -11.39
C VAL A 117 -38.24 -8.24 -11.23
N PRO A 118 -38.06 -7.45 -10.16
CA PRO A 118 -36.81 -6.75 -9.92
C PRO A 118 -35.74 -7.74 -9.45
N TYR A 119 -34.56 -7.68 -10.05
CA TYR A 119 -33.37 -8.38 -9.59
C TYR A 119 -32.31 -7.37 -9.19
N THR A 120 -31.57 -7.70 -8.14
CA THR A 120 -30.37 -6.99 -7.70
C THR A 120 -29.17 -7.88 -7.96
N ILE A 121 -28.16 -7.33 -8.63
CA ILE A 121 -26.85 -7.96 -8.79
C ILE A 121 -25.87 -7.13 -7.95
N THR A 122 -25.21 -7.77 -7.00
CA THR A 122 -24.17 -7.17 -6.17
C THR A 122 -22.84 -7.79 -6.56
N VAL A 123 -21.87 -6.95 -6.91
CA VAL A 123 -20.49 -7.35 -7.22
C VAL A 123 -19.58 -6.74 -6.15
N THR A 124 -18.71 -7.53 -5.55
CA THR A 124 -17.87 -7.10 -4.43
C THR A 124 -16.42 -7.54 -4.68
N ASN A 125 -15.48 -6.61 -4.58
CA ASN A 125 -14.05 -6.91 -4.53
C ASN A 125 -13.62 -7.05 -3.05
N ASN A 126 -13.37 -8.27 -2.60
CA ASN A 126 -12.85 -8.59 -1.27
C ASN A 126 -11.32 -8.61 -1.21
N GLY A 127 -10.66 -8.46 -2.37
CA GLY A 127 -9.20 -8.51 -2.47
C GLY A 127 -8.57 -7.19 -2.01
N PRO A 128 -7.30 -7.23 -1.57
CA PRO A 128 -6.57 -6.02 -1.17
C PRO A 128 -6.26 -5.09 -2.36
N SER A 129 -6.19 -5.62 -3.58
CA SER A 129 -5.88 -4.84 -4.78
C SER A 129 -7.11 -4.44 -5.57
N VAL A 130 -7.02 -3.33 -6.30
CA VAL A 130 -8.08 -2.88 -7.20
C VAL A 130 -8.30 -3.88 -8.34
N ALA A 131 -9.55 -4.30 -8.54
CA ALA A 131 -9.94 -5.08 -9.72
C ALA A 131 -10.20 -4.15 -10.91
N SER A 132 -9.32 -4.16 -11.90
CA SER A 132 -9.52 -3.42 -13.15
C SER A 132 -10.35 -4.23 -14.16
N SER A 133 -11.13 -3.54 -14.99
CA SER A 133 -11.84 -4.14 -16.14
C SER A 133 -12.86 -5.25 -15.82
N VAL A 134 -13.50 -5.21 -14.64
CA VAL A 134 -14.56 -6.18 -14.28
C VAL A 134 -15.75 -6.03 -15.24
N THR A 135 -16.06 -7.10 -15.96
CA THR A 135 -17.20 -7.15 -16.90
C THR A 135 -18.36 -7.92 -16.28
N VAL A 136 -19.54 -7.32 -16.25
CA VAL A 136 -20.78 -7.96 -15.79
C VAL A 136 -21.70 -8.19 -16.99
N ALA A 137 -22.11 -9.42 -17.20
CA ALA A 137 -23.07 -9.78 -18.25
C ALA A 137 -24.27 -10.53 -17.63
N ASP A 138 -25.47 -10.06 -17.94
CA ASP A 138 -26.72 -10.71 -17.53
C ASP A 138 -27.62 -10.92 -18.75
N MET A 139 -27.95 -12.16 -19.03
CA MET A 139 -28.82 -12.52 -20.16
C MET A 139 -30.22 -12.84 -19.66
N ALA A 140 -31.21 -12.19 -20.27
CA ALA A 140 -32.61 -12.50 -20.00
C ALA A 140 -32.90 -13.98 -20.33
N PRO A 141 -33.60 -14.71 -19.44
CA PRO A 141 -34.10 -16.05 -19.76
C PRO A 141 -34.97 -16.04 -21.03
N THR A 142 -34.98 -17.15 -21.77
CA THR A 142 -35.80 -17.30 -22.98
C THR A 142 -37.27 -16.93 -22.73
N GLY A 143 -37.85 -16.11 -23.61
CA GLY A 143 -39.24 -15.64 -23.49
C GLY A 143 -39.43 -14.48 -22.52
N THR A 144 -38.36 -13.95 -21.94
CA THR A 144 -38.36 -12.74 -21.11
C THR A 144 -37.46 -11.67 -21.71
N THR A 145 -37.56 -10.44 -21.20
CA THR A 145 -36.69 -9.32 -21.57
C THR A 145 -36.24 -8.57 -20.33
N ILE A 146 -35.03 -8.01 -20.35
CA ILE A 146 -34.60 -7.02 -19.36
C ILE A 146 -35.13 -5.67 -19.85
N SER A 147 -36.12 -5.12 -19.13
CA SER A 147 -36.77 -3.87 -19.53
C SER A 147 -35.92 -2.64 -19.26
N SER A 148 -35.16 -2.65 -18.18
CA SER A 148 -34.31 -1.54 -17.73
C SER A 148 -33.33 -2.04 -16.67
N TRP A 149 -32.26 -1.29 -16.47
CA TRP A 149 -31.30 -1.52 -15.39
C TRP A 149 -30.70 -0.18 -14.94
N THR A 150 -30.21 -0.16 -13.71
CA THR A 150 -29.39 0.92 -13.14
C THR A 150 -28.27 0.29 -12.34
N ALA A 151 -27.16 1.03 -12.18
CA ALA A 151 -26.03 0.63 -11.36
C ALA A 151 -25.65 1.79 -10.44
N VAL A 152 -25.38 1.47 -9.18
CA VAL A 152 -24.91 2.43 -8.17
C VAL A 152 -23.80 1.77 -7.37
N VAL A 153 -22.82 2.56 -6.94
CA VAL A 153 -21.84 2.13 -5.94
C VAL A 153 -22.47 2.36 -4.56
N THR A 154 -22.40 1.34 -3.71
CA THR A 154 -22.90 1.38 -2.33
C THR A 154 -21.76 1.27 -1.35
#